data_AF-A0A1G0MRC1-F1
#
_entry.id   AF-A0A1G0MRC1-F1
#
_cell.length_a   1.000
_cell.length_b   1.000
_cell.length_c   1.000
_cell.angle_alpha   90.00
_cell.angle_beta   90.00
_cell.angle_gamma   90.00
#
_symmetry.space_group_name_H-M   'P 1'
#
loop_
_entity.id
_entity.type
_entity.pdbx_description
1 polymer ?
#
loop_
_entity_poly.entity_id
_entity_poly.type
_entity_poly.pdbx_seq_one_letter_code
_entity_poly.pdbx_strand_id
1 'polypeptide(L)'
;MKTFLVLVSLLFVVSRSADAADSCLACHSDAGRMAAQGSASLTMTRQEVETQSRMTAACSDCHLGNPDVIEQDKAHAGMARLLVVRKKGLTADASQQHLALQYGTNQMSRLYVGTQKDGKITKDASVAAISWHDKRRDTLSQDFDVMKKTCGKCHEKEFTEFSKSTMATNDKQSQYKGWLDTQRGPHNCGPWFEGNFERMAATTAVPMSRDSHLINQKACNICHVGCLDCHFNPQPKSAADLRKGAHSFVRTPPSESCYGNGRASICHAGPEDRRRGAGYFGGSYSFPEGNEADVHVAAKVGCLDCHESTKTNPAIGHGMIKRQAADSCVRCHAGAVKSHAASLHKTLTCEACHIRKVAGYQGTFWGPGKMAGAATPYFKFKAYYGYMPEPILIKNQSGKWIPVKPFPMAVMNQKESPFTPGLHWRFPKELPDLQRTDDAWAYVGLFDGLPENNKALLWFQIDKMSHKIGKSRSCESCHGDAQGAQRRQVTWEYSDPGAALFAGSHTVVADKSGLFIRDMRSDTIQPESGYTLSAFAPWVFLKDKWQVKGDFSVPIIRDRKGYDAARSDAENARKTGVLHSAGR
;
A
#
# COMPACT_ATOMS: atom_id res chain seq x y z
N MET A 1 -16.06 84.26 29.81
CA MET A 1 -17.51 84.11 30.07
C MET A 1 -18.08 83.12 29.05
N LYS A 2 -18.68 82.02 29.54
CA LYS A 2 -19.62 81.08 28.88
C LYS A 2 -19.05 80.23 27.72
N THR A 3 -18.63 78.97 27.93
CA THR A 3 -19.43 77.72 28.09
C THR A 3 -20.31 77.40 26.88
N PHE A 4 -19.93 76.41 26.05
CA PHE A 4 -20.78 75.25 25.77
C PHE A 4 -19.99 74.07 25.16
N LEU A 5 -20.34 72.89 25.66
CA LEU A 5 -19.86 71.53 25.43
C LEU A 5 -20.54 70.95 24.17
N VAL A 6 -19.99 69.87 23.57
CA VAL A 6 -20.70 68.63 23.15
C VAL A 6 -19.95 67.86 22.02
N LEU A 7 -19.52 66.63 22.38
CA LEU A 7 -19.35 65.35 21.64
C LEU A 7 -18.67 65.37 20.25
N VAL A 8 -17.49 64.76 20.02
CA VAL A 8 -17.12 63.33 20.08
C VAL A 8 -18.23 62.36 19.65
N SER A 9 -18.16 61.89 18.41
CA SER A 9 -18.60 60.54 18.01
C SER A 9 -17.86 60.10 16.75
N LEU A 10 -16.78 59.36 16.98
CA LEU A 10 -16.21 58.41 16.04
C LEU A 10 -17.31 57.47 15.52
N LEU A 11 -17.61 57.54 14.24
CA LEU A 11 -18.29 56.47 13.49
C LEU A 11 -17.26 55.79 12.59
N PHE A 12 -16.32 55.07 13.21
CA PHE A 12 -15.71 53.92 12.55
C PHE A 12 -16.77 52.81 12.58
N VAL A 13 -17.63 52.81 11.55
CA VAL A 13 -18.45 51.64 11.24
C VAL A 13 -17.47 50.55 10.82
N VAL A 14 -17.06 49.74 11.78
CA VAL A 14 -16.54 48.40 11.52
C VAL A 14 -17.69 47.66 10.88
N SER A 15 -17.66 47.55 9.56
CA SER A 15 -18.47 46.61 8.80
C SER A 15 -18.11 45.21 9.27
N ARG A 16 -18.77 44.76 10.34
CA ARG A 16 -18.97 43.34 10.58
C ARG A 16 -19.75 42.84 9.38
N SER A 17 -19.05 42.22 8.43
CA SER A 17 -19.68 41.39 7.41
C SER A 17 -20.65 40.46 8.13
N ALA A 18 -21.94 40.71 7.98
CA ALA A 18 -22.96 39.78 8.43
C ALA A 18 -22.69 38.48 7.68
N ASP A 19 -22.32 37.43 8.40
CA ASP A 19 -22.23 36.08 7.85
C ASP A 19 -23.56 35.81 7.14
N ALA A 20 -23.50 35.53 5.83
CA ALA A 20 -24.64 35.03 5.10
C ALA A 20 -25.22 33.83 5.88
N ALA A 21 -26.54 33.77 6.01
CA ALA A 21 -27.23 32.78 6.82
C ALA A 21 -26.91 31.36 6.34
N ASP A 22 -25.87 30.74 6.90
CA ASP A 22 -25.51 29.34 6.63
C ASP A 22 -26.48 28.44 7.41
N SER A 23 -27.50 27.94 6.71
CA SER A 23 -28.48 27.01 7.29
C SER A 23 -27.83 25.73 7.85
N CYS A 24 -26.65 25.35 7.38
CA CYS A 24 -25.91 24.20 7.87
C CYS A 24 -25.52 24.41 9.33
N LEU A 25 -24.86 25.53 9.64
CA LEU A 25 -24.45 25.87 11.01
C LEU A 25 -25.67 26.17 11.89
N ALA A 26 -26.72 26.81 11.36
CA ALA A 26 -27.95 27.06 12.13
C ALA A 26 -28.63 25.77 12.60
N CYS A 27 -28.51 24.67 11.84
CA CYS A 27 -29.04 23.37 12.23
C CYS A 27 -28.04 22.58 13.10
N HIS A 28 -26.80 22.42 12.62
CA HIS A 28 -25.81 21.53 13.23
C HIS A 28 -25.18 22.06 14.52
N SER A 29 -25.30 23.36 14.81
CA SER A 29 -24.87 23.91 16.11
C SER A 29 -25.92 23.78 17.22
N ASP A 30 -27.17 23.42 16.89
CA ASP A 30 -28.24 23.21 17.86
C ASP A 30 -28.30 21.75 18.32
N ALA A 31 -27.67 21.46 19.46
CA ALA A 31 -27.63 20.12 20.06
C ALA A 31 -29.03 19.55 20.34
N GLY A 32 -29.99 20.39 20.74
CA GLY A 32 -31.35 19.97 21.06
C GLY A 32 -32.10 19.55 19.80
N ARG A 33 -32.01 20.36 18.74
CA ARG A 33 -32.57 20.03 17.42
C ARG A 33 -31.95 18.76 16.84
N MET A 34 -30.62 18.64 16.88
CA MET A 34 -29.92 17.46 16.36
C MET A 34 -30.28 16.19 17.15
N ALA A 35 -30.44 16.28 18.47
CA ALA A 35 -30.88 15.16 19.30
C ALA A 35 -32.32 14.74 19.00
N ALA A 36 -33.25 15.70 18.84
CA ALA A 36 -34.64 15.42 18.47
C ALA A 36 -34.77 14.70 17.10
N GLN A 37 -33.81 14.92 16.21
CA GLN A 37 -33.72 14.26 14.90
C GLN A 37 -32.89 12.96 14.93
N GLY A 38 -32.53 12.44 16.11
CA GLY A 38 -31.74 11.21 16.26
C GLY A 38 -30.30 11.32 15.72
N SER A 39 -29.80 12.54 15.54
CA SER A 39 -28.52 12.85 14.87
C SER A 39 -27.56 13.62 15.78
N ALA A 40 -27.66 13.45 17.10
CA ALA A 40 -26.85 14.15 18.10
C ALA A 40 -25.34 14.06 17.84
N SER A 41 -24.86 12.94 17.27
CA SER A 41 -23.45 12.73 16.89
C SER A 41 -22.94 13.67 15.80
N LEU A 42 -23.82 14.35 15.08
CA LEU A 42 -23.49 15.33 14.04
C LEU A 42 -23.57 16.79 14.53
N THR A 43 -23.66 17.00 15.85
CA THR A 43 -23.63 18.35 16.44
C THR A 43 -22.21 18.92 16.41
N MET A 44 -22.08 20.14 15.88
CA MET A 44 -20.82 20.86 15.77
C MET A 44 -21.04 22.36 15.73
N THR A 45 -20.08 23.10 16.26
CA THR A 45 -20.01 24.56 16.16
C THR A 45 -19.05 24.99 15.06
N ARG A 46 -19.20 26.22 14.57
CA ARG A 46 -18.25 26.83 13.62
C ARG A 46 -16.83 26.83 14.18
N GLN A 47 -16.67 27.24 15.44
CA GLN A 47 -15.37 27.28 16.10
C GLN A 47 -14.71 25.90 16.16
N GLU A 48 -15.48 24.84 16.44
CA GLU A 48 -14.96 23.47 16.42
C GLU A 48 -14.46 23.08 15.02
N VAL A 49 -15.26 23.35 13.97
CA VAL A 49 -14.89 23.01 12.59
C VAL A 49 -13.63 23.77 12.16
N GLU A 50 -13.57 25.08 12.38
CA GLU A 50 -12.42 25.93 12.04
C GLU A 50 -11.16 25.51 12.82
N THR A 51 -11.31 25.15 14.10
CA THR A 51 -10.17 24.71 14.94
C THR A 51 -9.63 23.35 14.49
N GLN A 52 -10.52 22.42 14.13
CA GLN A 52 -10.15 21.07 13.69
C GLN A 52 -9.56 21.07 12.27
N SER A 53 -10.21 21.77 11.34
CA SER A 53 -9.82 21.80 9.93
C SER A 53 -8.62 22.71 9.68
N ARG A 54 -8.52 23.80 10.44
CA ARG A 54 -7.56 24.90 10.24
C ARG A 54 -7.73 25.56 8.86
N MET A 55 -8.95 25.53 8.34
CA MET A 55 -9.33 26.10 7.05
C MET A 55 -10.47 27.08 7.26
N THR A 56 -10.42 28.20 6.53
CA THR A 56 -11.52 29.16 6.43
C THR A 56 -12.44 28.75 5.26
N ALA A 57 -13.03 27.55 5.36
CA ALA A 57 -13.94 27.00 4.37
C ALA A 57 -15.35 26.85 4.97
N ALA A 58 -16.38 27.14 4.19
CA ALA A 58 -17.76 26.92 4.59
C ALA A 58 -18.13 25.43 4.53
N CYS A 59 -19.19 25.03 5.22
CA CYS A 59 -19.68 23.65 5.20
C CYS A 59 -19.97 23.18 3.76
N SER A 60 -20.58 24.04 2.95
CA SER A 60 -20.90 23.79 1.54
C SER A 60 -19.68 23.70 0.63
N ASP A 61 -18.54 24.28 1.01
CA ASP A 61 -17.28 24.16 0.23
C ASP A 61 -16.72 22.74 0.31
N CYS A 62 -16.87 22.06 1.45
CA CYS A 62 -16.35 20.71 1.65
C CYS A 62 -17.41 19.62 1.41
N HIS A 63 -18.67 19.90 1.73
CA HIS A 63 -19.74 18.92 1.67
C HIS A 63 -20.68 19.11 0.47
N LEU A 64 -20.60 20.21 -0.29
CA LEU A 64 -21.44 20.47 -1.47
C LEU A 64 -22.96 20.48 -1.19
N GLY A 65 -23.37 20.63 0.06
CA GLY A 65 -24.77 20.87 0.43
C GLY A 65 -25.21 22.29 0.07
N ASN A 66 -26.53 22.52 0.05
CA ASN A 66 -27.11 23.82 -0.22
C ASN A 66 -27.28 24.63 1.09
N PRO A 67 -26.47 25.69 1.31
CA PRO A 67 -26.52 26.47 2.55
C PRO A 67 -27.73 27.41 2.63
N ASP A 68 -28.46 27.63 1.53
CA ASP A 68 -29.53 28.63 1.44
C ASP A 68 -30.92 28.09 1.83
N VAL A 69 -31.04 26.80 2.17
CA VAL A 69 -32.32 26.14 2.46
C VAL A 69 -32.27 25.36 3.78
N ILE A 70 -33.26 25.56 4.65
CA ILE A 70 -33.33 24.91 5.98
C ILE A 70 -33.97 23.51 5.90
N GLU A 71 -34.72 23.22 4.83
CA GLU A 71 -35.37 21.92 4.62
C GLU A 71 -34.33 20.82 4.40
N GLN A 72 -34.35 19.80 5.26
CA GLN A 72 -33.31 18.76 5.36
C GLN A 72 -32.97 18.09 4.03
N ASP A 73 -33.96 17.70 3.24
CA ASP A 73 -33.71 16.98 1.99
C ASP A 73 -33.11 17.89 0.91
N LYS A 74 -33.56 19.15 0.85
CA LYS A 74 -33.03 20.14 -0.10
C LYS A 74 -31.64 20.62 0.30
N ALA A 75 -31.38 20.79 1.59
CA ALA A 75 -30.07 21.19 2.12
C ALA A 75 -29.00 20.12 1.83
N HIS A 76 -29.39 18.85 1.95
CA HIS A 76 -28.48 17.72 1.77
C HIS A 76 -28.49 17.11 0.36
N ALA A 77 -29.23 17.68 -0.59
CA ALA A 77 -29.29 17.22 -1.97
C ALA A 77 -27.89 17.35 -2.60
N GLY A 78 -27.38 16.26 -3.18
CA GLY A 78 -26.03 16.25 -3.79
C GLY A 78 -24.86 16.31 -2.81
N MET A 79 -25.12 16.28 -1.49
CA MET A 79 -24.08 16.41 -0.47
C MET A 79 -23.05 15.27 -0.54
N ALA A 80 -21.78 15.64 -0.55
CA ALA A 80 -20.61 14.80 -0.43
C ALA A 80 -20.51 14.20 0.99
N ARG A 81 -20.52 12.86 1.07
CA ARG A 81 -20.59 12.10 2.32
C ARG A 81 -19.57 10.96 2.34
N LEU A 82 -19.32 10.44 3.53
CA LEU A 82 -18.60 9.18 3.72
C LEU A 82 -19.16 8.11 2.79
N LEU A 83 -18.29 7.35 2.13
CA LEU A 83 -18.69 6.22 1.31
C LEU A 83 -18.49 4.91 2.07
N VAL A 84 -19.53 4.09 2.09
CA VAL A 84 -19.56 2.76 2.68
C VAL A 84 -19.48 1.74 1.55
N VAL A 85 -18.36 1.02 1.47
CA VAL A 85 -18.14 -0.01 0.44
C VAL A 85 -18.62 -1.35 0.97
N ARG A 86 -19.63 -1.94 0.33
CA ARG A 86 -20.22 -3.23 0.71
C ARG A 86 -19.34 -4.41 0.28
N LYS A 87 -19.33 -5.49 1.06
CA LYS A 87 -18.63 -6.75 0.71
C LYS A 87 -19.17 -7.39 -0.56
N LYS A 88 -20.48 -7.31 -0.80
CA LYS A 88 -21.11 -7.84 -2.02
C LYS A 88 -21.00 -6.81 -3.14
N GLY A 89 -20.48 -7.20 -4.30
CA GLY A 89 -20.32 -6.37 -5.49
C GLY A 89 -19.35 -5.18 -5.37
N LEU A 90 -18.76 -4.93 -4.19
CA LEU A 90 -17.99 -3.71 -3.91
C LEU A 90 -18.75 -2.44 -4.27
N THR A 91 -20.05 -2.40 -3.98
CA THR A 91 -20.88 -1.21 -4.21
C THR A 91 -20.58 -0.15 -3.16
N ALA A 92 -20.48 1.11 -3.58
CA ALA A 92 -20.27 2.24 -2.68
C ALA A 92 -21.56 3.04 -2.47
N ASP A 93 -22.01 3.06 -1.23
CA ASP A 93 -23.16 3.84 -0.80
C ASP A 93 -22.72 5.07 -0.02
N ALA A 94 -23.41 6.20 -0.21
CA ALA A 94 -23.26 7.32 0.71
C ALA A 94 -23.77 6.88 2.09
N SER A 95 -23.04 7.20 3.15
CA SER A 95 -23.44 6.89 4.51
C SER A 95 -24.81 7.51 4.82
N GLN A 96 -25.61 6.77 5.59
CA GLN A 96 -26.86 7.32 6.11
C GLN A 96 -26.59 8.49 7.06
N GLN A 97 -27.51 9.45 7.10
CA GLN A 97 -27.34 10.70 7.84
C GLN A 97 -27.17 10.49 9.36
N HIS A 98 -27.66 9.38 9.92
CA HIS A 98 -27.61 9.13 11.36
C HIS A 98 -26.46 8.18 11.79
N LEU A 99 -25.66 7.66 10.85
CA LEU A 99 -24.57 6.72 11.17
C LEU A 99 -23.23 7.45 11.18
N ALA A 100 -22.80 7.86 12.38
CA ALA A 100 -21.50 8.48 12.57
C ALA A 100 -20.34 7.49 12.38
N LEU A 101 -19.22 8.02 11.87
CA LEU A 101 -17.93 7.33 11.87
C LEU A 101 -17.53 6.97 13.31
N GLN A 102 -17.17 5.71 13.52
CA GLN A 102 -16.76 5.19 14.81
C GLN A 102 -15.24 5.02 14.89
N TYR A 103 -14.72 5.03 16.12
CA TYR A 103 -13.29 4.97 16.41
C TYR A 103 -12.96 3.74 17.26
N GLY A 104 -12.06 2.90 16.76
CA GLY A 104 -11.54 1.70 17.41
C GLY A 104 -10.09 1.84 17.81
N THR A 105 -9.54 0.80 18.42
CA THR A 105 -8.17 0.78 18.96
C THR A 105 -7.12 0.17 18.02
N ASN A 106 -7.54 -0.71 17.10
CA ASN A 106 -6.63 -1.31 16.11
C ASN A 106 -6.16 -0.24 15.12
N GLN A 107 -4.87 0.04 15.06
CA GLN A 107 -4.35 1.15 14.24
C GLN A 107 -4.62 0.99 12.75
N MET A 108 -4.59 -0.25 12.22
CA MET A 108 -4.89 -0.52 10.82
C MET A 108 -6.36 -0.22 10.50
N SER A 109 -7.30 -0.53 11.40
CA SER A 109 -8.74 -0.48 11.15
C SER A 109 -9.54 0.33 12.18
N ARG A 110 -8.91 1.38 12.75
CA ARG A 110 -9.51 2.23 13.79
C ARG A 110 -10.74 2.99 13.32
N LEU A 111 -10.95 3.17 12.02
CA LEU A 111 -12.12 3.84 11.48
C LEU A 111 -13.10 2.77 10.98
N TYR A 112 -14.32 2.79 11.48
CA TYR A 112 -15.37 1.85 11.06
C TYR A 112 -16.77 2.48 11.09
N VAL A 113 -17.70 1.87 10.37
CA VAL A 113 -19.13 2.21 10.44
C VAL A 113 -19.81 1.21 11.37
N GLY A 114 -20.62 1.74 12.27
CA GLY A 114 -21.38 0.96 13.22
C GLY A 114 -22.79 0.63 12.73
N THR A 115 -23.37 -0.45 13.26
CA THR A 115 -24.79 -0.76 13.22
C THR A 115 -25.30 -1.00 14.63
N GLN A 116 -26.56 -0.66 14.91
CA GLN A 116 -27.16 -0.99 16.20
C GLN A 116 -27.48 -2.48 16.25
N LYS A 117 -26.98 -3.13 17.30
CA LYS A 117 -27.32 -4.51 17.65
C LYS A 117 -27.41 -4.61 19.17
N ASP A 118 -28.54 -5.09 19.68
CA ASP A 118 -28.78 -5.28 21.12
C ASP A 118 -28.52 -4.01 21.96
N GLY A 119 -28.93 -2.84 21.44
CA GLY A 119 -28.72 -1.54 22.09
C GLY A 119 -27.27 -1.03 22.09
N LYS A 120 -26.35 -1.73 21.42
CA LYS A 120 -24.93 -1.35 21.30
C LYS A 120 -24.55 -1.09 19.85
N ILE A 121 -23.64 -0.14 19.63
CA ILE A 121 -23.04 0.07 18.31
C ILE A 121 -21.96 -1.00 18.11
N THR A 122 -22.11 -1.81 17.07
CA THR A 122 -21.14 -2.85 16.68
C THR A 122 -20.68 -2.61 15.25
N LYS A 123 -19.47 -3.06 14.89
CA LYS A 123 -18.94 -2.89 13.53
C LYS A 123 -19.85 -3.59 12.51
N ASP A 124 -20.27 -2.86 11.47
CA ASP A 124 -21.11 -3.44 10.41
C ASP A 124 -20.30 -4.46 9.59
N ALA A 125 -20.64 -5.74 9.77
CA ALA A 125 -19.95 -6.86 9.13
C ALA A 125 -20.18 -6.93 7.61
N SER A 126 -21.15 -6.19 7.07
CA SER A 126 -21.41 -6.10 5.62
C SER A 126 -20.47 -5.13 4.90
N VAL A 127 -19.74 -4.30 5.65
CA VAL A 127 -18.82 -3.29 5.11
C VAL A 127 -17.45 -3.91 4.87
N ALA A 128 -16.95 -3.79 3.64
CA ALA A 128 -15.60 -4.20 3.26
C ALA A 128 -14.57 -3.10 3.56
N ALA A 129 -14.93 -1.86 3.24
CA ALA A 129 -14.05 -0.70 3.39
C ALA A 129 -14.86 0.58 3.58
N ILE A 130 -14.18 1.60 4.07
CA ILE A 130 -14.67 2.98 4.10
C ILE A 130 -13.86 3.78 3.10
N SER A 131 -14.54 4.61 2.33
CA SER A 131 -13.91 5.55 1.42
C SER A 131 -14.46 6.96 1.60
N TRP A 132 -13.79 7.94 1.01
CA TRP A 132 -14.18 9.34 1.13
C TRP A 132 -14.94 9.80 -0.12
N HIS A 133 -15.58 10.96 -0.02
CA HIS A 133 -16.41 11.50 -1.09
C HIS A 133 -15.61 11.95 -2.32
N ASP A 134 -14.28 11.98 -2.25
CA ASP A 134 -13.40 12.20 -3.39
C ASP A 134 -13.18 10.93 -4.24
N LYS A 135 -14.05 9.93 -4.07
CA LYS A 135 -14.16 8.75 -4.93
C LYS A 135 -15.49 8.68 -5.65
N ARG A 136 -15.41 8.10 -6.85
CA ARG A 136 -16.55 7.69 -7.63
C ARG A 136 -17.24 6.48 -7.01
N ARG A 137 -18.57 6.49 -6.94
CA ARG A 137 -19.36 5.38 -6.37
C ARG A 137 -19.46 4.16 -7.29
N ASP A 138 -19.36 4.38 -8.60
CA ASP A 138 -19.50 3.35 -9.62
C ASP A 138 -18.21 2.56 -9.88
N THR A 139 -17.04 3.18 -9.73
CA THR A 139 -15.73 2.57 -9.98
C THR A 139 -14.81 2.50 -8.75
N LEU A 140 -15.09 3.26 -7.70
CA LEU A 140 -14.18 3.53 -6.56
C LEU A 140 -12.88 4.27 -6.94
N SER A 141 -12.73 4.72 -8.18
CA SER A 141 -11.59 5.56 -8.58
C SER A 141 -11.74 6.99 -8.08
N GLN A 142 -10.73 7.83 -8.28
CA GLN A 142 -10.77 9.24 -7.92
C GLN A 142 -11.90 9.99 -8.63
N ASP A 143 -12.57 10.87 -7.91
CA ASP A 143 -13.57 11.80 -8.45
C ASP A 143 -12.96 13.20 -8.56
N PHE A 144 -12.28 13.48 -9.68
CA PHE A 144 -11.62 14.77 -9.89
C PHE A 144 -12.59 15.95 -9.93
N ASP A 145 -13.87 15.72 -10.30
CA ASP A 145 -14.88 16.78 -10.33
C ASP A 145 -15.26 17.20 -8.90
N VAL A 146 -15.51 16.23 -8.02
CA VAL A 146 -15.75 16.50 -6.60
C VAL A 146 -14.50 17.08 -5.94
N MET A 147 -13.31 16.55 -6.23
CA MET A 147 -12.05 17.08 -5.70
C MET A 147 -11.82 18.54 -6.10
N LYS A 148 -12.09 18.90 -7.36
CA LYS A 148 -11.96 20.27 -7.86
C LYS A 148 -12.93 21.22 -7.15
N LYS A 149 -14.19 20.79 -6.97
CA LYS A 149 -15.24 21.58 -6.30
C LYS A 149 -15.01 21.74 -4.81
N THR A 150 -14.31 20.79 -4.18
CA THR A 150 -14.03 20.79 -2.74
C THR A 150 -12.62 21.30 -2.44
N CYS A 151 -11.64 20.40 -2.27
CA CYS A 151 -10.26 20.74 -1.93
C CYS A 151 -9.65 21.72 -2.93
N GLY A 152 -9.90 21.52 -4.23
CA GLY A 152 -9.37 22.34 -5.32
C GLY A 152 -9.91 23.77 -5.35
N LYS A 153 -11.04 24.06 -4.68
CA LYS A 153 -11.59 25.43 -4.58
C LYS A 153 -10.65 26.36 -3.81
N CYS A 154 -10.01 25.83 -2.77
CA CYS A 154 -9.07 26.58 -1.92
C CYS A 154 -7.60 26.22 -2.19
N HIS A 155 -7.34 25.08 -2.82
CA HIS A 155 -6.01 24.53 -3.10
C HIS A 155 -5.83 24.21 -4.59
N GLU A 156 -6.11 25.19 -5.45
CA GLU A 156 -6.12 25.01 -6.92
C GLU A 156 -4.77 24.52 -7.44
N LYS A 157 -3.68 25.07 -6.92
CA LYS A 157 -2.31 24.66 -7.29
C LYS A 157 -2.07 23.20 -6.95
N GLU A 158 -2.29 22.81 -5.69
CA GLU A 158 -2.08 21.44 -5.23
C GLU A 158 -2.98 20.45 -5.98
N PHE A 159 -4.24 20.82 -6.27
CA PHE A 159 -5.14 20.01 -7.08
C PHE A 159 -4.62 19.82 -8.52
N THR A 160 -4.16 20.91 -9.15
CA THR A 160 -3.64 20.89 -10.53
C THR A 160 -2.37 20.06 -10.63
N GLU A 161 -1.49 20.13 -9.63
CA GLU A 161 -0.29 19.29 -9.55
C GLU A 161 -0.65 17.83 -9.26
N PHE A 162 -1.52 17.58 -8.27
CA PHE A 162 -1.95 16.24 -7.87
C PHE A 162 -2.59 15.49 -9.03
N SER A 163 -3.54 16.10 -9.74
CA SER A 163 -4.28 15.47 -10.85
C SER A 163 -3.40 14.95 -11.99
N LYS A 164 -2.17 15.48 -12.11
CA LYS A 164 -1.17 15.05 -13.10
C LYS A 164 -0.11 14.11 -12.52
N SER A 165 -0.11 13.91 -11.21
CA SER A 165 0.89 13.08 -10.53
C SER A 165 0.74 11.60 -10.86
N THR A 166 1.82 10.84 -10.70
CA THR A 166 1.82 9.37 -10.86
C THR A 166 0.89 8.68 -9.87
N MET A 167 0.61 9.33 -8.74
CA MET A 167 -0.28 8.84 -7.69
C MET A 167 -1.75 8.98 -8.08
N ALA A 168 -2.17 10.13 -8.61
CA ALA A 168 -3.56 10.37 -8.99
C ALA A 168 -3.96 9.64 -10.28
N THR A 169 -3.06 9.59 -11.25
CA THR A 169 -3.29 8.95 -12.56
C THR A 169 -3.11 7.44 -12.53
N ASN A 170 -2.68 6.88 -11.39
CA ASN A 170 -2.38 5.46 -11.23
C ASN A 170 -1.33 4.94 -12.23
N ASP A 171 -0.48 5.83 -12.76
CA ASP A 171 0.40 5.61 -13.92
C ASP A 171 1.10 4.26 -13.89
N LYS A 172 1.65 3.84 -12.75
CA LYS A 172 2.41 2.57 -12.67
C LYS A 172 1.53 1.33 -12.68
N GLN A 173 0.38 1.35 -12.00
CA GLN A 173 -0.47 0.18 -11.89
C GLN A 173 -1.34 0.01 -13.15
N SER A 174 -1.75 1.13 -13.77
CA SER A 174 -2.53 1.11 -15.02
C SER A 174 -1.76 0.61 -16.23
N GLN A 175 -0.43 0.53 -16.13
CA GLN A 175 0.43 -0.02 -17.17
C GLN A 175 0.38 -1.54 -17.31
N TYR A 176 -0.16 -2.30 -16.35
CA TYR A 176 -0.24 -3.76 -16.45
C TYR A 176 -1.49 -4.19 -17.24
N LYS A 177 -1.48 -4.10 -18.58
CA LYS A 177 -2.70 -4.23 -19.42
C LYS A 177 -3.17 -5.67 -19.68
N GLY A 178 -2.81 -6.61 -18.81
CA GLY A 178 -3.12 -8.04 -18.92
C GLY A 178 -1.99 -8.92 -18.37
N TRP A 179 -2.23 -10.23 -18.29
CA TRP A 179 -1.22 -11.21 -17.84
C TRP A 179 -0.08 -11.40 -18.85
N LEU A 180 -0.38 -11.19 -20.13
CA LEU A 180 0.54 -11.41 -21.26
C LEU A 180 1.12 -10.09 -21.81
N ASP A 181 1.11 -9.02 -21.00
CA ASP A 181 1.70 -7.75 -21.39
C ASP A 181 3.23 -7.90 -21.55
N THR A 182 3.72 -7.78 -22.79
CA THR A 182 5.15 -7.94 -23.12
C THR A 182 6.03 -6.81 -22.60
N GLN A 183 5.47 -5.65 -22.26
CA GLN A 183 6.25 -4.53 -21.74
C GLN A 183 6.52 -4.66 -20.24
N ARG A 184 5.57 -5.22 -19.47
CA ARG A 184 5.63 -5.24 -18.00
C ARG A 184 5.64 -6.64 -17.38
N GLY A 185 5.18 -7.64 -18.11
CA GLY A 185 4.97 -9.01 -17.63
C GLY A 185 3.83 -9.16 -16.63
N PRO A 186 3.48 -10.39 -16.22
CA PRO A 186 2.51 -10.66 -15.18
C PRO A 186 3.00 -10.09 -13.84
N HIS A 187 2.10 -9.60 -12.98
CA HIS A 187 2.45 -8.96 -11.71
C HIS A 187 1.60 -9.48 -10.55
N ASN A 188 2.17 -9.54 -9.34
CA ASN A 188 1.49 -9.99 -8.12
C ASN A 188 0.13 -9.31 -7.87
N CYS A 189 0.03 -7.99 -8.06
CA CYS A 189 -1.23 -7.24 -7.93
C CYS A 189 -2.29 -7.57 -8.98
N GLY A 190 -1.96 -8.35 -10.02
CA GLY A 190 -2.81 -8.59 -11.17
C GLY A 190 -2.73 -7.46 -12.21
N PRO A 191 -3.46 -7.61 -13.33
CA PRO A 191 -3.56 -6.60 -14.36
C PRO A 191 -4.41 -5.41 -13.89
N TRP A 192 -4.28 -4.30 -14.60
CA TRP A 192 -5.26 -3.24 -14.62
C TRP A 192 -6.47 -3.71 -15.42
N PHE A 193 -7.60 -3.87 -14.77
CA PHE A 193 -8.79 -4.43 -15.42
C PHE A 193 -9.47 -3.34 -16.28
N GLU A 194 -9.52 -2.08 -15.85
CA GLU A 194 -10.20 -1.01 -16.61
C GLU A 194 -9.72 -0.91 -18.06
N GLY A 195 -10.65 -1.00 -19.01
CA GLY A 195 -10.37 -0.93 -20.44
C GLY A 195 -9.72 -2.18 -21.06
N ASN A 196 -9.53 -3.28 -20.32
CA ASN A 196 -8.78 -4.47 -20.78
C ASN A 196 -9.61 -5.77 -20.86
N PHE A 197 -10.94 -5.72 -20.75
CA PHE A 197 -11.79 -6.92 -20.69
C PHE A 197 -11.61 -7.86 -21.89
N GLU A 198 -11.64 -7.32 -23.10
CA GLU A 198 -11.64 -8.03 -24.37
C GLU A 198 -10.32 -8.76 -24.58
N ARG A 199 -9.20 -8.06 -24.32
CA ARG A 199 -7.86 -8.62 -24.37
C ARG A 199 -7.70 -9.77 -23.37
N MET A 200 -8.17 -9.58 -22.14
CA MET A 200 -8.09 -10.62 -21.12
C MET A 200 -8.99 -11.80 -21.48
N ALA A 201 -10.23 -11.57 -21.93
CA ALA A 201 -11.17 -12.62 -22.30
C ALA A 201 -10.64 -13.46 -23.48
N ALA A 202 -10.01 -12.82 -24.46
CA ALA A 202 -9.42 -13.50 -25.61
C ALA A 202 -8.33 -14.52 -25.20
N THR A 203 -7.57 -14.21 -24.15
CA THR A 203 -6.42 -15.02 -23.69
C THR A 203 -6.77 -15.95 -22.52
N THR A 204 -7.96 -15.81 -21.93
CA THR A 204 -8.48 -16.65 -20.84
C THR A 204 -9.21 -17.88 -21.41
N ALA A 205 -8.88 -19.07 -20.93
CA ALA A 205 -9.46 -20.34 -21.39
C ALA A 205 -10.89 -20.57 -20.90
N VAL A 206 -11.28 -19.92 -19.81
CA VAL A 206 -12.63 -20.03 -19.23
C VAL A 206 -13.41 -18.73 -19.44
N PRO A 207 -14.76 -18.76 -19.44
CA PRO A 207 -15.57 -17.55 -19.58
C PRO A 207 -15.25 -16.50 -18.52
N MET A 208 -15.19 -15.24 -18.95
CA MET A 208 -15.02 -14.07 -18.08
C MET A 208 -16.20 -13.12 -18.30
N SER A 209 -16.83 -12.66 -17.22
CA SER A 209 -17.94 -11.69 -17.28
C SER A 209 -17.43 -10.27 -17.08
N ARG A 210 -18.07 -9.29 -17.74
CA ARG A 210 -17.75 -7.87 -17.54
C ARG A 210 -17.95 -7.43 -16.09
N ASP A 211 -18.99 -7.95 -15.43
CA ASP A 211 -19.27 -7.61 -14.03
C ASP A 211 -18.15 -8.09 -13.09
N SER A 212 -17.72 -9.34 -13.23
CA SER A 212 -16.59 -9.87 -12.43
C SER A 212 -15.29 -9.09 -12.67
N HIS A 213 -15.08 -8.65 -13.91
CA HIS A 213 -13.94 -7.86 -14.34
C HIS A 213 -13.97 -6.44 -13.74
N LEU A 214 -15.13 -5.80 -13.71
CA LEU A 214 -15.35 -4.52 -13.04
C LEU A 214 -15.19 -4.62 -11.51
N ILE A 215 -15.66 -5.71 -10.90
CA ILE A 215 -15.47 -5.98 -9.46
C ILE A 215 -13.98 -6.09 -9.13
N ASN A 216 -13.20 -6.80 -9.96
CA ASN A 216 -11.75 -6.87 -9.80
C ASN A 216 -11.10 -5.46 -9.88
N GLN A 217 -11.54 -4.62 -10.82
CA GLN A 217 -11.07 -3.22 -10.90
C GLN A 217 -11.42 -2.41 -9.64
N LYS A 218 -12.64 -2.55 -9.12
CA LYS A 218 -13.07 -1.88 -7.88
C LYS A 218 -12.17 -2.29 -6.70
N ALA A 219 -11.84 -3.58 -6.60
CA ALA A 219 -10.94 -4.08 -5.57
C ALA A 219 -9.56 -3.44 -5.64
N CYS A 220 -9.04 -3.21 -6.86
CA CYS A 220 -7.83 -2.42 -7.05
C CYS A 220 -8.06 -0.99 -6.57
N ASN A 221 -9.10 -0.31 -7.08
CA ASN A 221 -9.40 1.11 -6.85
C ASN A 221 -9.57 1.51 -5.38
N ILE A 222 -9.97 0.59 -4.49
CA ILE A 222 -9.97 0.84 -3.03
C ILE A 222 -8.61 1.37 -2.55
N CYS A 223 -7.51 0.86 -3.14
CA CYS A 223 -6.14 1.20 -2.77
C CYS A 223 -5.62 2.53 -3.35
N HIS A 224 -6.37 3.15 -4.26
CA HIS A 224 -5.91 4.32 -5.01
C HIS A 224 -6.39 5.59 -4.33
N VAL A 225 -5.57 6.64 -4.31
CA VAL A 225 -5.72 7.78 -3.38
C VAL A 225 -6.21 9.06 -4.06
N GLY A 226 -6.95 9.87 -3.30
CA GLY A 226 -7.36 11.25 -3.54
C GLY A 226 -6.84 12.16 -2.42
N CYS A 227 -7.27 13.40 -2.38
CA CYS A 227 -6.80 14.37 -1.39
C CYS A 227 -7.11 13.92 0.05
N LEU A 228 -8.31 13.37 0.28
CA LEU A 228 -8.78 13.00 1.61
C LEU A 228 -8.09 11.75 2.15
N ASP A 229 -7.61 10.87 1.28
CA ASP A 229 -6.92 9.65 1.71
C ASP A 229 -5.66 9.92 2.53
N CYS A 230 -4.98 11.04 2.23
CA CYS A 230 -3.73 11.43 2.86
C CYS A 230 -3.93 12.51 3.94
N HIS A 231 -4.77 13.51 3.65
CA HIS A 231 -4.87 14.73 4.45
C HIS A 231 -6.02 14.72 5.45
N PHE A 232 -7.04 13.88 5.26
CA PHE A 232 -8.14 13.77 6.21
C PHE A 232 -7.78 12.76 7.31
N ASN A 233 -7.83 13.21 8.55
CA ASN A 233 -7.40 12.44 9.71
C ASN A 233 -8.40 12.56 10.88
N PRO A 234 -9.63 12.06 10.72
CA PRO A 234 -10.65 12.16 11.76
C PRO A 234 -10.20 11.41 13.02
N GLN A 235 -10.49 12.00 14.18
CA GLN A 235 -10.14 11.49 15.50
C GLN A 235 -11.31 11.70 16.48
N PRO A 236 -11.35 10.94 17.59
CA PRO A 236 -12.25 11.27 18.70
C PRO A 236 -12.03 12.72 19.17
N LYS A 237 -13.12 13.41 19.50
CA LYS A 237 -13.04 14.76 20.11
C LYS A 237 -12.21 14.67 21.40
N SER A 238 -11.34 15.66 21.63
CA SER A 238 -10.48 15.72 22.81
C SER A 238 -10.62 17.06 23.51
N ALA A 239 -11.04 17.05 24.79
CA ALA A 239 -11.09 18.25 25.61
C ALA A 239 -9.70 18.87 25.83
N ALA A 240 -8.64 18.04 25.83
CA ALA A 240 -7.26 18.49 25.98
C ALA A 240 -6.63 19.04 24.68
N ASP A 241 -7.25 18.77 23.52
CA ASP A 241 -6.76 19.24 22.22
C ASP A 241 -7.94 19.46 21.27
N LEU A 242 -8.44 20.69 21.24
CA LEU A 242 -9.59 21.11 20.44
C LEU A 242 -9.37 20.96 18.93
N ARG A 243 -8.12 20.72 18.49
CA ARG A 243 -7.79 20.47 17.08
C ARG A 243 -8.16 19.04 16.64
N LYS A 244 -8.53 18.16 17.59
CA LYS A 244 -8.95 16.78 17.32
C LYS A 244 -10.47 16.66 17.25
N GLY A 245 -10.96 16.03 16.19
CA GLY A 245 -12.37 15.72 15.99
C GLY A 245 -12.66 15.14 14.61
N ALA A 246 -13.93 15.18 14.22
CA ALA A 246 -14.38 14.64 12.94
C ALA A 246 -13.86 15.44 11.73
N HIS A 247 -13.51 16.72 11.91
CA HIS A 247 -13.00 17.59 10.84
C HIS A 247 -11.48 17.80 10.93
N SER A 248 -10.74 16.87 11.52
CA SER A 248 -9.29 17.01 11.64
C SER A 248 -8.57 16.76 10.32
N PHE A 249 -7.79 17.76 9.89
CA PHE A 249 -6.93 17.68 8.71
C PHE A 249 -5.45 17.87 9.05
N VAL A 250 -4.58 17.37 8.19
CA VAL A 250 -3.13 17.50 8.32
C VAL A 250 -2.51 18.10 7.06
N ARG A 251 -1.68 19.13 7.23
CA ARG A 251 -0.94 19.73 6.11
C ARG A 251 0.10 18.78 5.53
N THR A 252 0.86 18.12 6.40
CA THR A 252 1.80 17.06 6.03
C THR A 252 1.23 15.74 6.51
N PRO A 253 0.92 14.80 5.60
CA PRO A 253 0.38 13.50 5.99
C PRO A 253 1.32 12.77 6.96
N PRO A 254 0.79 12.19 8.05
CA PRO A 254 1.55 11.26 8.85
C PRO A 254 1.88 10.01 8.03
N SER A 255 2.87 9.24 8.47
CA SER A 255 3.34 8.07 7.71
C SER A 255 2.24 6.97 7.63
N GLU A 256 1.36 6.92 8.63
CA GLU A 256 0.19 6.05 8.70
C GLU A 256 -0.84 6.35 7.60
N SER A 257 -0.84 7.56 7.03
CA SER A 257 -1.69 7.88 5.88
C SER A 257 -1.30 7.09 4.65
N CYS A 258 -0.01 6.76 4.47
CA CYS A 258 0.42 5.86 3.39
C CYS A 258 -0.21 4.45 3.54
N TYR A 259 -0.68 4.09 4.73
CA TYR A 259 -1.24 2.78 5.08
C TYR A 259 -2.77 2.76 5.10
N GLY A 260 -3.44 3.87 4.76
CA GLY A 260 -4.89 4.01 4.78
C GLY A 260 -5.45 4.78 5.98
N ASN A 261 -4.58 5.25 6.89
CA ASN A 261 -4.92 6.06 8.06
C ASN A 261 -6.04 5.46 8.94
N GLY A 262 -6.06 4.14 9.13
CA GLY A 262 -7.05 3.48 9.97
C GLY A 262 -8.30 2.99 9.27
N ARG A 263 -8.40 3.11 7.93
CA ARG A 263 -9.52 2.58 7.14
C ARG A 263 -9.30 1.15 6.65
N ALA A 264 -8.53 0.36 7.40
CA ALA A 264 -7.90 -0.91 7.00
C ALA A 264 -6.63 -0.72 6.17
N SER A 265 -6.02 -1.84 5.76
CA SER A 265 -4.82 -1.91 4.93
C SER A 265 -5.14 -1.52 3.48
N ILE A 266 -4.80 -0.30 3.07
CA ILE A 266 -5.24 0.24 1.77
C ILE A 266 -4.10 0.36 0.76
N CYS A 267 -3.11 1.23 0.93
CA CYS A 267 -2.20 1.59 -0.20
C CYS A 267 -0.80 0.96 -0.09
N HIS A 268 -0.07 1.32 0.97
CA HIS A 268 1.27 0.84 1.26
C HIS A 268 1.31 -0.16 2.41
N ALA A 269 0.17 -0.42 3.05
CA ALA A 269 -0.02 -1.55 3.96
C ALA A 269 -0.34 -2.80 3.14
N GLY A 270 0.32 -3.92 3.42
CA GLY A 270 0.02 -5.17 2.76
C GLY A 270 1.11 -6.23 2.89
N PRO A 271 0.86 -7.45 2.41
CA PRO A 271 1.76 -8.58 2.66
C PRO A 271 3.05 -8.58 1.84
N GLU A 272 3.48 -7.45 1.30
CA GLU A 272 4.85 -7.26 0.81
C GLU A 272 5.61 -6.37 1.78
N ASP A 273 5.71 -6.83 3.04
CA ASP A 273 6.24 -6.13 4.22
C ASP A 273 7.49 -5.28 3.94
N ARG A 274 8.35 -5.67 2.99
CA ARG A 274 9.61 -4.99 2.73
C ARG A 274 9.73 -4.28 1.39
N ARG A 275 8.73 -4.37 0.50
CA ARG A 275 8.78 -3.70 -0.81
C ARG A 275 8.30 -2.26 -0.73
N ARG A 276 7.05 -2.04 -0.28
CA ARG A 276 6.32 -0.76 -0.42
C ARG A 276 6.28 0.07 0.87
N GLY A 277 7.11 -0.27 1.84
CA GLY A 277 6.99 0.23 3.20
C GLY A 277 6.29 -0.77 4.10
N ALA A 278 5.31 -1.54 3.61
CA ALA A 278 4.27 -2.27 4.33
C ALA A 278 4.50 -2.90 5.71
N GLY A 279 5.72 -3.27 6.07
CA GLY A 279 6.09 -3.80 7.39
C GLY A 279 6.85 -2.78 8.26
N TYR A 280 6.93 -1.51 7.84
CA TYR A 280 7.69 -0.43 8.49
C TYR A 280 7.20 -0.23 9.92
N PHE A 281 5.88 -0.14 10.11
CA PHE A 281 5.28 0.01 11.43
C PHE A 281 5.19 -1.28 12.24
N GLY A 282 5.27 -2.45 11.59
CA GLY A 282 5.04 -3.73 12.28
C GLY A 282 3.64 -3.85 12.89
N GLY A 283 3.51 -4.63 13.96
CA GLY A 283 2.29 -4.76 14.75
C GLY A 283 1.07 -5.13 13.89
N SER A 284 -0.01 -4.36 14.03
CA SER A 284 -1.24 -4.56 13.25
C SER A 284 -1.08 -4.29 11.75
N TYR A 285 0.05 -3.75 11.30
CA TYR A 285 0.30 -3.45 9.88
C TYR A 285 1.08 -4.53 9.12
N SER A 286 1.64 -5.52 9.83
CA SER A 286 2.48 -6.56 9.22
C SER A 286 1.71 -7.83 8.86
N PHE A 287 2.29 -8.63 7.96
CA PHE A 287 1.77 -9.96 7.62
C PHE A 287 2.87 -11.02 7.73
N PRO A 288 2.77 -12.02 8.62
CA PRO A 288 1.76 -12.17 9.68
C PRO A 288 1.69 -10.97 10.65
N GLU A 289 0.55 -10.78 11.30
CA GLU A 289 0.36 -9.72 12.29
C GLU A 289 1.33 -9.88 13.47
N GLY A 290 1.77 -8.77 14.07
CA GLY A 290 2.61 -8.78 15.27
C GLY A 290 4.12 -8.77 15.03
N ASN A 291 4.59 -8.55 13.81
CA ASN A 291 6.03 -8.40 13.57
C ASN A 291 6.56 -7.08 14.15
N GLU A 292 7.84 -7.07 14.54
CA GLU A 292 8.52 -5.85 15.00
C GLU A 292 8.52 -4.74 13.95
N ALA A 293 8.49 -3.49 14.40
CA ALA A 293 8.65 -2.32 13.54
C ALA A 293 10.10 -2.18 13.02
N ASP A 294 10.29 -1.33 12.02
CA ASP A 294 11.61 -0.86 11.59
C ASP A 294 12.26 -0.02 12.70
N VAL A 295 13.58 -0.11 12.85
CA VAL A 295 14.34 0.68 13.85
C VAL A 295 14.15 2.19 13.69
N HIS A 296 13.89 2.64 12.47
CA HIS A 296 13.65 4.05 12.16
C HIS A 296 12.31 4.58 12.69
N VAL A 297 11.33 3.69 12.96
CA VAL A 297 10.07 4.08 13.63
C VAL A 297 10.36 4.58 15.05
N ALA A 298 11.21 3.86 15.80
CA ALA A 298 11.61 4.27 17.15
C ALA A 298 12.40 5.60 17.12
N ALA A 299 13.15 5.84 16.05
CA ALA A 299 13.84 7.11 15.80
C ALA A 299 12.93 8.23 15.25
N LYS A 300 11.62 7.99 15.12
CA LYS A 300 10.61 8.94 14.60
C LYS A 300 10.92 9.46 13.19
N VAL A 301 11.56 8.64 12.37
CA VAL A 301 11.77 8.95 10.94
C VAL A 301 10.49 8.56 10.19
N GLY A 302 9.88 9.50 9.48
CA GLY A 302 8.68 9.24 8.66
C GLY A 302 9.02 8.87 7.22
N CYS A 303 8.02 8.39 6.48
CA CYS A 303 8.18 8.05 5.05
C CYS A 303 8.73 9.23 4.24
N LEU A 304 8.19 10.43 4.46
CA LEU A 304 8.58 11.66 3.75
C LEU A 304 9.91 12.27 4.23
N ASP A 305 10.52 11.71 5.28
CA ASP A 305 11.88 12.10 5.70
C ASP A 305 12.94 11.30 4.95
N CYS A 306 12.57 10.18 4.31
CA CYS A 306 13.41 9.40 3.40
C CYS A 306 13.07 9.71 1.94
N HIS A 307 11.78 9.66 1.59
CA HIS A 307 11.31 9.87 0.22
C HIS A 307 11.23 11.36 -0.13
N GLU A 308 11.87 11.73 -1.24
CA GLU A 308 11.74 13.09 -1.78
C GLU A 308 10.27 13.35 -2.14
N SER A 309 9.77 14.48 -1.64
CA SER A 309 8.39 14.96 -1.82
C SER A 309 8.43 16.47 -2.05
N THR A 310 7.27 17.11 -2.30
CA THR A 310 7.18 18.58 -2.37
C THR A 310 7.67 19.30 -1.12
N LYS A 311 7.67 18.63 0.04
CA LYS A 311 8.24 19.16 1.29
C LYS A 311 9.74 19.44 1.15
N THR A 312 10.47 18.56 0.45
CA THR A 312 11.93 18.63 0.32
C THR A 312 12.38 19.16 -1.03
N ASN A 313 11.54 19.03 -2.06
CA ASN A 313 11.79 19.51 -3.41
C ASN A 313 10.47 20.01 -4.02
N PRO A 314 10.13 21.30 -3.89
CA PRO A 314 8.87 21.85 -4.40
C PRO A 314 8.68 21.67 -5.91
N ALA A 315 9.77 21.51 -6.69
CA ALA A 315 9.73 21.42 -8.15
C ALA A 315 9.09 20.13 -8.68
N ILE A 316 8.98 19.07 -7.87
CA ILE A 316 8.38 17.80 -8.34
C ILE A 316 6.84 17.81 -8.35
N GLY A 317 6.21 18.81 -7.71
CA GLY A 317 4.76 18.97 -7.66
C GLY A 317 4.01 18.04 -6.69
N HIS A 318 2.87 18.51 -6.18
CA HIS A 318 2.06 17.82 -5.17
C HIS A 318 1.63 16.42 -5.63
N GLY A 319 1.71 15.44 -4.73
CA GLY A 319 1.41 14.03 -5.03
C GLY A 319 2.53 13.27 -5.75
N MET A 320 3.62 13.93 -6.14
CA MET A 320 4.81 13.25 -6.64
C MET A 320 5.73 12.85 -5.48
N ILE A 321 6.14 11.57 -5.43
CA ILE A 321 7.03 11.04 -4.41
C ILE A 321 8.09 10.16 -5.09
N LYS A 322 9.38 10.47 -4.87
CA LYS A 322 10.47 9.63 -5.38
C LYS A 322 10.53 8.33 -4.56
N ARG A 323 10.16 7.22 -5.20
CA ARG A 323 10.16 5.88 -4.57
C ARG A 323 11.57 5.40 -4.20
N GLN A 324 12.57 5.76 -4.98
CA GLN A 324 13.95 5.39 -4.73
C GLN A 324 14.56 6.35 -3.69
N ALA A 325 14.71 5.87 -2.47
CA ALA A 325 15.27 6.64 -1.36
C ALA A 325 16.68 6.15 -0.94
N ALA A 326 17.36 5.36 -1.78
CA ALA A 326 18.67 4.78 -1.43
C ALA A 326 19.71 5.86 -1.09
N ASP A 327 19.65 7.02 -1.76
CA ASP A 327 20.56 8.14 -1.50
C ASP A 327 20.18 8.94 -0.25
N SER A 328 19.05 8.64 0.41
CA SER A 328 18.63 9.34 1.63
C SER A 328 19.46 8.96 2.85
N CYS A 329 20.06 7.75 2.86
CA CYS A 329 20.84 7.25 3.98
C CYS A 329 21.98 8.20 4.36
N VAL A 330 22.59 8.88 3.39
CA VAL A 330 23.72 9.81 3.62
C VAL A 330 23.33 10.99 4.51
N ARG A 331 22.05 11.38 4.54
CA ARG A 331 21.56 12.49 5.36
C ARG A 331 21.72 12.22 6.86
N CYS A 332 21.66 10.95 7.26
CA CYS A 332 21.76 10.53 8.66
C CYS A 332 23.01 9.66 8.95
N HIS A 333 23.59 9.05 7.91
CA HIS A 333 24.66 8.05 8.02
C HIS A 333 25.84 8.36 7.09
N ALA A 334 26.23 9.64 6.95
CA ALA A 334 27.28 10.07 6.03
C ALA A 334 28.59 9.28 6.16
N GLY A 335 29.05 9.03 7.39
CA GLY A 335 30.26 8.26 7.65
C GLY A 335 30.17 6.80 7.18
N ALA A 336 29.04 6.15 7.44
CA ALA A 336 28.80 4.77 7.01
C ALA A 336 28.67 4.67 5.48
N VAL A 337 27.98 5.62 4.84
CA VAL A 337 27.85 5.68 3.37
C VAL A 337 29.22 5.88 2.71
N LYS A 338 30.04 6.79 3.25
CA LYS A 338 31.42 7.01 2.78
C LYS A 338 32.29 5.76 2.94
N SER A 339 32.21 5.10 4.11
CA SER A 339 32.93 3.84 4.37
C SER A 339 32.49 2.73 3.42
N HIS A 340 31.18 2.56 3.22
CA HIS A 340 30.62 1.57 2.31
C HIS A 340 31.10 1.78 0.87
N ALA A 341 31.11 3.03 0.38
CA ALA A 341 31.59 3.36 -0.96
C ALA A 341 33.07 2.99 -1.19
N ALA A 342 33.89 3.01 -0.14
CA ALA A 342 35.30 2.62 -0.17
C ALA A 342 35.53 1.11 0.10
N SER A 343 34.50 0.37 0.50
CA SER A 343 34.62 -1.04 0.93
C SER A 343 34.62 -2.04 -0.22
N LEU A 344 34.93 -3.31 0.10
CA LEU A 344 34.74 -4.44 -0.81
C LEU A 344 33.27 -4.66 -1.19
N HIS A 345 32.35 -4.18 -0.34
CA HIS A 345 30.91 -4.30 -0.52
C HIS A 345 30.28 -3.13 -1.28
N LYS A 346 31.07 -2.20 -1.86
CA LYS A 346 30.56 -0.99 -2.55
C LYS A 346 29.54 -1.24 -3.67
N THR A 347 29.45 -2.46 -4.18
CA THR A 347 28.47 -2.88 -5.20
C THR A 347 27.17 -3.41 -4.61
N LEU A 348 27.02 -3.48 -3.28
CA LEU A 348 25.77 -3.81 -2.59
C LEU A 348 24.96 -2.55 -2.29
N THR A 349 23.67 -2.77 -2.06
CA THR A 349 22.79 -1.78 -1.42
C THR A 349 22.80 -1.99 0.09
N CYS A 350 22.56 -0.95 0.89
CA CYS A 350 22.58 -1.04 2.35
C CYS A 350 21.57 -2.10 2.84
N GLU A 351 20.41 -2.11 2.21
CA GLU A 351 19.30 -3.02 2.44
C GLU A 351 19.72 -4.48 2.24
N ALA A 352 20.66 -4.77 1.34
CA ALA A 352 21.19 -6.12 1.15
C ALA A 352 21.77 -6.67 2.46
N CYS A 353 22.47 -5.85 3.24
CA CYS A 353 23.07 -6.27 4.51
C CYS A 353 22.12 -6.15 5.69
N HIS A 354 21.27 -5.12 5.71
CA HIS A 354 20.49 -4.75 6.89
C HIS A 354 19.09 -5.35 6.98
N ILE A 355 18.68 -6.14 5.98
CA ILE A 355 17.40 -6.85 5.95
C ILE A 355 17.61 -8.32 6.34
N ARG A 356 17.01 -8.79 7.44
CA ARG A 356 17.30 -10.12 8.02
C ARG A 356 16.14 -11.12 8.10
N LYS A 357 14.88 -10.68 8.16
CA LYS A 357 13.70 -11.57 8.28
C LYS A 357 12.50 -11.18 7.40
N VAL A 358 12.36 -11.75 6.22
CA VAL A 358 11.43 -11.27 5.21
C VAL A 358 10.05 -11.87 5.45
N ALA A 359 9.10 -11.03 5.86
CA ALA A 359 7.72 -11.44 6.08
C ALA A 359 6.87 -11.25 4.80
N GLY A 360 5.59 -11.60 4.90
CA GLY A 360 4.60 -11.36 3.86
C GLY A 360 4.26 -12.60 3.03
N TYR A 361 3.89 -12.39 1.76
CA TYR A 361 3.59 -13.44 0.78
C TYR A 361 4.75 -14.42 0.64
N GLN A 362 4.45 -15.70 0.76
CA GLN A 362 5.33 -16.82 0.42
C GLN A 362 4.83 -17.60 -0.81
N GLY A 363 3.65 -17.24 -1.31
CA GLY A 363 3.04 -17.75 -2.54
C GLY A 363 1.85 -16.87 -2.91
N THR A 364 1.56 -16.74 -4.19
CA THR A 364 0.31 -16.11 -4.63
C THR A 364 -0.13 -16.70 -5.96
N PHE A 365 -1.38 -17.14 -6.00
CA PHE A 365 -1.95 -17.81 -7.15
C PHE A 365 -3.24 -17.12 -7.56
N TRP A 366 -3.40 -16.90 -8.87
CA TRP A 366 -4.59 -16.34 -9.46
C TRP A 366 -5.35 -17.45 -10.17
N GLY A 367 -6.59 -17.70 -9.77
CA GLY A 367 -7.40 -18.77 -10.36
C GLY A 367 -8.89 -18.57 -10.15
N PRO A 368 -9.72 -19.52 -10.62
CA PRO A 368 -11.15 -19.45 -10.43
C PRO A 368 -11.54 -19.34 -8.95
N GLY A 369 -12.44 -18.41 -8.66
CA GLY A 369 -12.94 -18.19 -7.30
C GLY A 369 -14.08 -17.19 -7.27
N LYS A 370 -14.35 -16.61 -6.09
CA LYS A 370 -15.43 -15.65 -5.88
C LYS A 370 -14.90 -14.35 -5.33
N MET A 371 -15.06 -13.26 -6.06
CA MET A 371 -14.76 -11.91 -5.56
C MET A 371 -16.06 -11.17 -5.32
N ALA A 372 -16.25 -10.68 -4.09
CA ALA A 372 -17.42 -9.90 -3.70
C ALA A 372 -18.77 -10.58 -4.03
N GLY A 373 -18.82 -11.90 -3.97
CA GLY A 373 -20.01 -12.71 -4.29
C GLY A 373 -20.17 -13.07 -5.77
N ALA A 374 -19.35 -12.55 -6.68
CA ALA A 374 -19.36 -12.90 -8.10
C ALA A 374 -18.26 -13.92 -8.43
N ALA A 375 -18.60 -14.93 -9.24
CA ALA A 375 -17.61 -15.85 -9.77
C ALA A 375 -16.67 -15.11 -10.74
N THR A 376 -15.38 -15.40 -10.65
CA THR A 376 -14.33 -14.79 -11.49
C THR A 376 -13.28 -15.83 -11.82
N PRO A 377 -12.70 -15.81 -13.04
CA PRO A 377 -11.52 -16.63 -13.35
C PRO A 377 -10.26 -16.14 -12.62
N TYR A 378 -10.30 -14.93 -12.05
CA TYR A 378 -9.16 -14.25 -11.45
C TYR A 378 -9.46 -13.82 -10.03
N PHE A 379 -9.62 -14.78 -9.13
CA PHE A 379 -9.53 -14.56 -7.70
C PHE A 379 -8.07 -14.71 -7.26
N LYS A 380 -7.63 -13.85 -6.35
CA LYS A 380 -6.25 -13.82 -5.85
C LYS A 380 -6.15 -14.60 -4.54
N PHE A 381 -5.66 -15.83 -4.61
CA PHE A 381 -5.28 -16.64 -3.45
C PHE A 381 -3.87 -16.26 -3.01
N LYS A 382 -3.79 -15.35 -2.05
CA LYS A 382 -2.58 -14.63 -1.64
C LYS A 382 -2.19 -14.90 -0.20
N ALA A 383 -3.08 -15.39 0.66
CA ALA A 383 -2.85 -15.46 2.10
C ALA A 383 -1.94 -16.60 2.54
N TYR A 384 -0.95 -16.97 1.72
CA TYR A 384 0.23 -17.74 2.09
C TYR A 384 1.21 -16.81 2.82
N TYR A 385 0.94 -16.51 4.09
CA TYR A 385 1.74 -15.56 4.87
C TYR A 385 2.75 -16.27 5.74
N GLY A 386 3.96 -15.73 5.80
CA GLY A 386 5.01 -16.37 6.57
C GLY A 386 6.34 -15.66 6.48
N TYR A 387 7.42 -16.42 6.61
CA TYR A 387 8.76 -15.89 6.77
C TYR A 387 9.79 -16.60 5.90
N MET A 388 10.63 -15.79 5.25
CA MET A 388 11.89 -16.21 4.66
C MET A 388 13.05 -15.58 5.46
N PRO A 389 13.98 -16.36 6.04
CA PRO A 389 15.14 -15.82 6.71
C PRO A 389 16.04 -15.17 5.67
N GLU A 390 16.36 -13.89 5.83
CA GLU A 390 17.20 -13.10 4.91
C GLU A 390 16.74 -13.05 3.44
N PRO A 391 17.04 -11.98 2.69
CA PRO A 391 16.73 -11.91 1.28
C PRO A 391 17.72 -12.73 0.44
N ILE A 392 17.25 -13.19 -0.72
CA ILE A 392 18.13 -13.58 -1.83
C ILE A 392 18.72 -12.30 -2.43
N LEU A 393 19.97 -12.36 -2.88
CA LEU A 393 20.61 -11.28 -3.60
C LEU A 393 20.66 -11.57 -5.09
N ILE A 394 20.34 -10.55 -5.89
CA ILE A 394 20.54 -10.55 -7.33
C ILE A 394 21.23 -9.26 -7.76
N LYS A 395 21.84 -9.26 -8.95
CA LYS A 395 22.31 -8.03 -9.59
C LYS A 395 21.13 -7.29 -10.21
N ASN A 396 21.05 -5.98 -9.99
CA ASN A 396 20.12 -5.11 -10.69
C ASN A 396 20.62 -4.78 -12.10
N GLN A 397 19.86 -3.95 -12.83
CA GLN A 397 20.20 -3.53 -14.20
C GLN A 397 21.50 -2.72 -14.32
N SER A 398 22.05 -2.22 -13.21
CA SER A 398 23.36 -1.55 -13.15
C SER A 398 24.48 -2.41 -12.56
N GLY A 399 24.21 -3.69 -12.31
CA GLY A 399 25.18 -4.65 -11.77
C GLY A 399 25.37 -4.59 -10.26
N LYS A 400 24.59 -3.78 -9.52
CA LYS A 400 24.61 -3.72 -8.06
C LYS A 400 23.79 -4.85 -7.44
N TRP A 401 24.26 -5.41 -6.33
CA TRP A 401 23.56 -6.43 -5.57
C TRP A 401 22.43 -5.82 -4.73
N ILE A 402 21.20 -6.30 -4.97
CA ILE A 402 19.98 -5.87 -4.29
C ILE A 402 19.31 -7.04 -3.57
N PRO A 403 18.67 -6.80 -2.41
CA PRO A 403 17.85 -7.80 -1.74
C PRO A 403 16.51 -7.97 -2.45
N VAL A 404 16.13 -9.22 -2.70
CA VAL A 404 14.85 -9.62 -3.30
C VAL A 404 14.25 -10.83 -2.59
N LYS A 405 12.92 -10.99 -2.70
CA LYS A 405 12.22 -12.21 -2.29
C LYS A 405 11.63 -12.82 -3.55
N PRO A 406 12.28 -13.85 -4.09
CA PRO A 406 11.64 -14.74 -5.04
C PRO A 406 10.54 -15.52 -4.31
N PHE A 407 9.32 -15.48 -4.82
CA PHE A 407 8.25 -16.35 -4.37
C PHE A 407 7.41 -16.81 -5.56
N PRO A 408 6.75 -17.98 -5.45
CA PRO A 408 6.10 -18.63 -6.56
C PRO A 408 4.79 -17.95 -6.87
N MET A 409 4.60 -17.67 -8.16
CA MET A 409 3.39 -17.11 -8.71
C MET A 409 2.84 -18.00 -9.81
N ALA A 410 1.51 -18.03 -9.93
CA ALA A 410 0.87 -18.54 -11.13
C ALA A 410 -0.46 -17.84 -11.41
N VAL A 411 -0.85 -17.84 -12.68
CA VAL A 411 -2.21 -17.50 -13.10
C VAL A 411 -2.77 -18.63 -13.95
N MET A 412 -3.92 -19.15 -13.53
CA MET A 412 -4.59 -20.28 -14.16
C MET A 412 -5.31 -19.85 -15.45
N ASN A 413 -5.68 -20.85 -16.26
CA ASN A 413 -6.54 -20.70 -17.42
C ASN A 413 -5.99 -19.74 -18.49
N GLN A 414 -4.68 -19.74 -18.72
CA GLN A 414 -4.07 -19.01 -19.84
C GLN A 414 -3.98 -19.92 -21.07
N LYS A 415 -4.33 -19.40 -22.25
CA LYS A 415 -4.25 -20.17 -23.50
C LYS A 415 -2.82 -20.29 -24.02
N GLU A 416 -2.06 -19.22 -23.87
CA GLU A 416 -0.75 -19.03 -24.48
C GLU A 416 0.15 -18.15 -23.61
N SER A 417 1.41 -18.01 -24.01
CA SER A 417 2.33 -17.06 -23.40
C SER A 417 3.35 -16.58 -24.43
N PRO A 418 3.58 -15.26 -24.53
CA PRO A 418 4.56 -14.70 -25.47
C PRO A 418 5.98 -14.61 -24.89
N PHE A 419 6.18 -15.05 -23.65
CA PHE A 419 7.42 -14.79 -22.92
C PHE A 419 8.47 -15.88 -23.13
N THR A 420 9.75 -15.50 -23.04
CA THR A 420 10.88 -16.44 -22.99
C THR A 420 11.30 -16.70 -21.55
N PRO A 421 11.48 -17.96 -21.10
CA PRO A 421 11.90 -18.25 -19.73
C PRO A 421 13.20 -17.55 -19.37
N GLY A 422 13.27 -16.94 -18.18
CA GLY A 422 14.40 -16.11 -17.79
C GLY A 422 14.03 -14.97 -16.85
N LEU A 423 15.04 -14.22 -16.40
CA LEU A 423 14.89 -13.01 -15.60
C LEU A 423 14.55 -11.82 -16.49
N HIS A 424 13.55 -11.05 -16.08
CA HIS A 424 13.05 -9.87 -16.77
C HIS A 424 12.91 -8.69 -15.81
N TRP A 425 13.09 -7.47 -16.33
CA TRP A 425 12.91 -6.23 -15.57
C TRP A 425 11.62 -5.54 -15.98
N ARG A 426 10.82 -5.12 -15.00
CA ARG A 426 9.52 -4.49 -15.30
C ARG A 426 9.68 -3.10 -15.89
N PHE A 427 10.72 -2.38 -15.47
CA PHE A 427 11.00 -1.02 -15.86
C PHE A 427 12.43 -0.93 -16.40
N PRO A 428 12.62 -0.56 -17.69
CA PRO A 428 13.94 -0.41 -18.26
C PRO A 428 14.81 0.58 -17.50
N LYS A 429 16.14 0.38 -17.53
CA LYS A 429 17.12 1.23 -16.84
C LYS A 429 17.16 2.66 -17.37
N GLU A 430 16.70 2.87 -18.60
CA GLU A 430 16.68 4.16 -19.30
C GLU A 430 15.55 5.08 -18.79
N LEU A 431 14.59 4.56 -18.05
CA LEU A 431 13.51 5.37 -17.50
C LEU A 431 14.04 6.30 -16.40
N PRO A 432 13.53 7.55 -16.31
CA PRO A 432 13.85 8.45 -15.21
C PRO A 432 13.58 7.80 -13.84
N ASP A 433 14.35 8.17 -12.82
CA ASP A 433 14.22 7.62 -11.46
C ASP A 433 12.79 7.68 -10.89
N LEU A 434 12.07 8.79 -11.13
CA LEU A 434 10.67 8.94 -10.70
C LEU A 434 9.73 7.90 -11.34
N GLN A 435 10.14 7.34 -12.49
CA GLN A 435 9.37 6.39 -13.27
C GLN A 435 9.87 4.95 -13.15
N ARG A 436 11.04 4.73 -12.51
CA ARG A 436 11.75 3.46 -12.50
C ARG A 436 11.62 2.75 -11.15
N THR A 437 11.55 1.43 -11.20
CA THR A 437 11.72 0.55 -10.03
C THR A 437 12.68 -0.57 -10.40
N ASP A 438 13.51 -1.01 -9.45
CA ASP A 438 14.34 -2.21 -9.62
C ASP A 438 13.52 -3.48 -9.31
N ASP A 439 12.28 -3.53 -9.80
CA ASP A 439 11.41 -4.70 -9.62
C ASP A 439 11.60 -5.64 -10.83
N ALA A 440 11.90 -6.89 -10.53
CA ALA A 440 12.10 -7.94 -11.50
C ALA A 440 11.00 -9.00 -11.41
N TRP A 441 11.01 -9.88 -12.39
CA TRP A 441 10.24 -11.11 -12.38
C TRP A 441 11.01 -12.15 -13.20
N ALA A 442 10.82 -13.43 -12.90
CA ALA A 442 11.43 -14.48 -13.70
C ALA A 442 10.34 -15.37 -14.29
N TYR A 443 10.18 -15.32 -15.61
CA TYR A 443 9.23 -16.17 -16.31
C TYR A 443 9.72 -17.62 -16.28
N VAL A 444 8.86 -18.53 -15.86
CA VAL A 444 9.17 -19.95 -15.77
C VAL A 444 8.69 -20.65 -17.04
N GLY A 445 7.43 -20.47 -17.40
CA GLY A 445 6.80 -21.19 -18.50
C GLY A 445 5.28 -21.24 -18.41
N LEU A 446 4.67 -21.86 -19.40
CA LEU A 446 3.24 -22.15 -19.47
C LEU A 446 3.08 -23.67 -19.35
N PHE A 447 2.39 -24.13 -18.31
CA PHE A 447 2.33 -25.55 -17.96
C PHE A 447 0.89 -26.04 -17.88
N ASP A 448 0.66 -27.23 -18.41
CA ASP A 448 -0.53 -28.07 -18.25
C ASP A 448 -0.39 -28.99 -17.01
N GLY A 449 -1.30 -29.97 -16.87
CA GLY A 449 -1.30 -30.93 -15.77
C GLY A 449 -2.11 -30.51 -14.54
N LEU A 450 -3.01 -29.54 -14.69
CA LEU A 450 -3.99 -29.18 -13.66
C LEU A 450 -5.34 -29.88 -13.95
N PRO A 451 -5.99 -30.53 -12.98
CA PRO A 451 -7.20 -31.31 -13.25
C PRO A 451 -8.40 -30.45 -13.68
N GLU A 452 -8.62 -29.30 -13.04
CA GLU A 452 -9.81 -28.45 -13.24
C GLU A 452 -9.51 -27.14 -13.99
N ASN A 453 -8.25 -26.88 -14.33
CA ASN A 453 -7.82 -25.67 -15.01
C ASN A 453 -7.11 -26.04 -16.32
N ASN A 454 -7.10 -25.11 -17.28
CA ASN A 454 -6.23 -25.23 -18.46
C ASN A 454 -4.77 -24.99 -18.05
N LYS A 455 -3.96 -24.37 -18.90
CA LYS A 455 -2.56 -24.09 -18.58
C LYS A 455 -2.44 -22.97 -17.54
N ALA A 456 -1.43 -23.09 -16.70
CA ALA A 456 -1.00 -22.06 -15.78
C ALA A 456 0.26 -21.38 -16.29
N LEU A 457 0.22 -20.05 -16.32
CA LEU A 457 1.41 -19.23 -16.54
C LEU A 457 2.15 -19.07 -15.21
N LEU A 458 3.39 -19.55 -15.15
CA LEU A 458 4.21 -19.55 -13.93
C LEU A 458 5.32 -18.51 -14.01
N TRP A 459 5.55 -17.82 -12.89
CA TRP A 459 6.69 -16.92 -12.72
C TRP A 459 7.15 -16.85 -11.27
N PHE A 460 8.33 -16.30 -11.05
CA PHE A 460 8.74 -15.76 -9.75
C PHE A 460 8.43 -14.27 -9.72
N GLN A 461 7.72 -13.81 -8.70
CA GLN A 461 7.77 -12.38 -8.37
C GLN A 461 9.11 -12.09 -7.69
N ILE A 462 9.84 -11.09 -8.16
CA ILE A 462 11.18 -10.74 -7.65
C ILE A 462 11.25 -9.23 -7.42
N ASP A 463 10.50 -8.76 -6.43
CA ASP A 463 10.48 -7.35 -6.07
C ASP A 463 11.68 -6.97 -5.20
N LYS A 464 12.23 -5.77 -5.42
CA LYS A 464 13.30 -5.23 -4.56
C LYS A 464 12.76 -4.92 -3.17
N MET A 465 13.51 -5.32 -2.14
CA MET A 465 13.25 -4.89 -0.77
C MET A 465 13.97 -3.60 -0.42
N SER A 466 13.30 -2.76 0.37
CA SER A 466 13.78 -1.42 0.71
C SER A 466 13.59 -1.05 2.19
N HIS A 467 12.76 -1.76 2.94
CA HIS A 467 12.35 -1.38 4.30
C HIS A 467 12.63 -2.47 5.35
N LYS A 468 12.41 -2.12 6.62
CA LYS A 468 12.61 -2.97 7.80
C LYS A 468 14.08 -3.31 7.99
N ILE A 469 14.88 -2.23 8.01
CA ILE A 469 16.32 -2.21 8.22
C ILE A 469 16.57 -2.46 9.71
N GLY A 470 17.58 -3.29 10.00
CA GLY A 470 18.03 -3.53 11.37
C GLY A 470 19.53 -3.77 11.41
N LYS A 471 19.97 -4.59 12.37
CA LYS A 471 21.36 -5.05 12.44
C LYS A 471 21.75 -5.74 11.13
N SER A 472 23.00 -5.57 10.70
CA SER A 472 23.52 -6.29 9.54
C SER A 472 23.48 -7.81 9.77
N ARG A 473 23.28 -8.56 8.69
CA ARG A 473 23.53 -10.01 8.67
C ARG A 473 25.03 -10.31 8.71
N SER A 474 25.37 -11.56 9.00
CA SER A 474 26.76 -12.02 9.03
C SER A 474 27.30 -12.23 7.61
N CYS A 475 28.62 -12.14 7.44
CA CYS A 475 29.27 -12.48 6.16
C CYS A 475 29.01 -13.94 5.77
N GLU A 476 28.96 -14.86 6.74
CA GLU A 476 28.69 -16.29 6.50
C GLU A 476 27.32 -16.55 5.87
N SER A 477 26.35 -15.67 6.11
CA SER A 477 25.02 -15.83 5.54
C SER A 477 24.98 -15.62 4.02
N CYS A 478 26.00 -14.94 3.47
CA CYS A 478 26.25 -14.79 2.04
C CYS A 478 27.36 -15.72 1.55
N HIS A 479 28.46 -15.81 2.29
CA HIS A 479 29.72 -16.41 1.83
C HIS A 479 30.06 -17.75 2.49
N GLY A 480 29.13 -18.33 3.25
CA GLY A 480 29.32 -19.62 3.91
C GLY A 480 29.30 -20.81 2.93
N ASP A 481 28.68 -20.65 1.76
CA ASP A 481 28.68 -21.67 0.72
C ASP A 481 29.88 -21.52 -0.22
N ALA A 482 30.64 -22.60 -0.40
CA ALA A 482 31.88 -22.61 -1.19
C ALA A 482 31.66 -22.38 -2.70
N GLN A 483 30.42 -22.49 -3.18
CA GLN A 483 30.04 -22.25 -4.57
C GLN A 483 29.22 -20.96 -4.74
N GLY A 484 28.96 -20.23 -3.65
CA GLY A 484 28.17 -19.01 -3.66
C GLY A 484 26.67 -19.25 -3.71
N ALA A 485 26.20 -20.46 -3.38
CA ALA A 485 24.78 -20.77 -3.36
C ALA A 485 24.06 -20.07 -2.19
N GLN A 486 22.87 -19.56 -2.46
CA GLN A 486 21.97 -18.96 -1.50
C GLN A 486 20.78 -19.90 -1.29
N ARG A 487 20.59 -20.41 -0.07
CA ARG A 487 19.50 -21.34 0.26
C ARG A 487 18.71 -20.79 1.43
N ARG A 488 17.39 -20.64 1.30
CA ARG A 488 16.49 -20.14 2.34
C ARG A 488 15.30 -21.07 2.55
N GLN A 489 15.13 -21.53 3.78
CA GLN A 489 13.96 -22.29 4.19
C GLN A 489 12.82 -21.32 4.52
N VAL A 490 11.69 -21.50 3.86
CA VAL A 490 10.49 -20.68 4.01
C VAL A 490 9.41 -21.48 4.72
N THR A 491 8.70 -20.83 5.63
CA THR A 491 7.48 -21.37 6.27
C THR A 491 6.33 -20.39 6.07
N TRP A 492 5.11 -20.90 5.99
CA TRP A 492 3.91 -20.10 5.78
C TRP A 492 2.64 -20.78 6.30
N GLU A 493 1.61 -19.96 6.50
CA GLU A 493 0.25 -20.36 6.81
C GLU A 493 -0.68 -19.82 5.73
N TYR A 494 -1.68 -20.60 5.34
CA TYR A 494 -2.73 -20.21 4.40
C TYR A 494 -4.01 -19.83 5.13
N SER A 495 -4.61 -18.69 4.77
CA SER A 495 -5.84 -18.18 5.41
C SER A 495 -6.85 -17.50 4.48
N ASP A 496 -6.72 -17.70 3.16
CA ASP A 496 -7.70 -17.18 2.19
C ASP A 496 -8.87 -18.16 2.02
N PRO A 497 -9.99 -17.73 1.41
CA PRO A 497 -11.08 -18.64 1.05
C PRO A 497 -10.60 -19.80 0.17
N GLY A 498 -11.32 -20.93 0.22
CA GLY A 498 -11.08 -22.09 -0.63
C GLY A 498 -10.51 -23.32 0.09
N ALA A 499 -10.01 -23.16 1.31
CA ALA A 499 -9.65 -24.27 2.19
C ALA A 499 -9.70 -23.85 3.66
N ALA A 500 -9.86 -24.83 4.55
CA ALA A 500 -9.54 -24.64 5.97
C ALA A 500 -8.08 -24.19 6.15
N LEU A 501 -7.75 -23.56 7.27
CA LEU A 501 -6.37 -23.12 7.56
C LEU A 501 -5.40 -24.30 7.48
N PHE A 502 -4.26 -24.10 6.81
CA PHE A 502 -3.17 -25.08 6.75
C PHE A 502 -1.81 -24.39 6.72
N ALA A 503 -0.77 -25.07 7.21
CA ALA A 503 0.59 -24.58 7.17
C ALA A 503 1.43 -25.35 6.16
N GLY A 504 2.57 -24.77 5.78
CA GLY A 504 3.50 -25.40 4.87
C GLY A 504 4.86 -24.73 4.81
N SER A 505 5.69 -25.25 3.91
CA SER A 505 7.08 -24.83 3.75
C SER A 505 7.58 -25.09 2.34
N HIS A 506 8.64 -24.39 1.96
CA HIS A 506 9.42 -24.66 0.74
C HIS A 506 10.84 -24.10 0.89
N THR A 507 11.72 -24.45 -0.05
CA THR A 507 13.09 -23.94 -0.08
C THR A 507 13.31 -23.07 -1.32
N VAL A 508 13.81 -21.85 -1.12
CA VAL A 508 14.30 -20.99 -2.21
C VAL A 508 15.80 -21.24 -2.37
N VAL A 509 16.23 -21.59 -3.58
CA VAL A 509 17.64 -21.83 -3.92
C VAL A 509 18.04 -20.94 -5.09
N ALA A 510 19.13 -20.19 -4.94
CA ALA A 510 19.75 -19.39 -5.98
C ALA A 510 21.24 -19.74 -6.07
N ASP A 511 21.68 -20.28 -7.20
CA ASP A 511 23.05 -20.72 -7.43
C ASP A 511 23.48 -20.46 -8.88
N LYS A 512 24.62 -21.03 -9.30
CA LYS A 512 25.17 -20.87 -10.65
C LYS A 512 24.29 -21.45 -11.76
N SER A 513 23.41 -22.39 -11.43
CA SER A 513 22.56 -23.09 -12.39
C SER A 513 21.21 -22.40 -12.56
N GLY A 514 20.71 -21.74 -11.52
CA GLY A 514 19.44 -21.06 -11.60
C GLY A 514 18.87 -20.56 -10.28
N LEU A 515 17.61 -20.16 -10.37
CA LEU A 515 16.73 -19.83 -9.26
C LEU A 515 15.60 -20.86 -9.20
N PHE A 516 15.38 -21.44 -8.03
CA PHE A 516 14.45 -22.56 -7.81
C PHE A 516 13.62 -22.33 -6.56
N ILE A 517 12.36 -22.76 -6.61
CA ILE A 517 11.57 -23.08 -5.42
C ILE A 517 11.33 -24.59 -5.45
N ARG A 518 11.78 -25.27 -4.39
CA ARG A 518 11.73 -26.73 -4.28
C ARG A 518 11.09 -27.16 -2.98
N ASP A 519 10.70 -28.43 -2.93
CA ASP A 519 10.23 -29.10 -1.72
C ASP A 519 9.00 -28.41 -1.11
N MET A 520 8.11 -27.88 -1.97
CA MET A 520 6.88 -27.25 -1.50
C MET A 520 5.94 -28.31 -0.95
N ARG A 521 5.65 -28.20 0.34
CA ARG A 521 4.86 -29.16 1.11
C ARG A 521 3.95 -28.44 2.10
N SER A 522 2.88 -29.09 2.48
CA SER A 522 1.92 -28.62 3.48
C SER A 522 1.45 -29.76 4.37
N ASP A 523 0.75 -29.39 5.43
CA ASP A 523 -0.19 -30.29 6.10
C ASP A 523 -1.34 -30.69 5.15
N THR A 524 -2.23 -31.57 5.61
CA THR A 524 -3.41 -31.98 4.83
C THR A 524 -4.29 -30.78 4.47
N ILE A 525 -4.53 -30.58 3.18
CA ILE A 525 -5.41 -29.51 2.68
C ILE A 525 -6.84 -30.04 2.62
N GLN A 526 -7.77 -29.31 3.24
CA GLN A 526 -9.21 -29.59 3.17
C GLN A 526 -9.90 -28.47 2.36
N PRO A 527 -10.17 -28.69 1.06
CA PRO A 527 -10.82 -27.69 0.23
C PRO A 527 -12.24 -27.37 0.71
N GLU A 528 -12.61 -26.09 0.64
CA GLU A 528 -13.98 -25.64 0.88
C GLU A 528 -14.90 -25.98 -0.29
N SER A 529 -16.18 -26.16 -0.02
CA SER A 529 -17.19 -26.43 -1.05
C SER A 529 -17.24 -25.32 -2.11
N GLY A 530 -17.20 -25.72 -3.39
CA GLY A 530 -17.23 -24.80 -4.53
C GLY A 530 -15.87 -24.22 -4.92
N TYR A 531 -14.77 -24.68 -4.31
CA TYR A 531 -13.40 -24.37 -4.72
C TYR A 531 -12.68 -25.64 -5.19
N THR A 532 -11.72 -25.47 -6.10
CA THR A 532 -10.88 -26.57 -6.60
C THR A 532 -9.45 -26.39 -6.13
N LEU A 533 -8.79 -27.49 -5.78
CA LEU A 533 -7.43 -27.45 -5.24
C LEU A 533 -6.43 -26.83 -6.23
N SER A 534 -6.60 -27.09 -7.53
CA SER A 534 -5.72 -26.53 -8.57
C SER A 534 -5.85 -25.02 -8.75
N ALA A 535 -6.93 -24.39 -8.28
CA ALA A 535 -7.10 -22.94 -8.37
C ALA A 535 -6.24 -22.17 -7.36
N PHE A 536 -6.11 -22.68 -6.12
CA PHE A 536 -5.41 -21.99 -5.04
C PHE A 536 -4.10 -22.64 -4.63
N ALA A 537 -3.89 -23.94 -4.90
CA ALA A 537 -2.67 -24.68 -4.57
C ALA A 537 -2.13 -25.46 -5.81
N PRO A 538 -1.83 -24.78 -6.93
CA PRO A 538 -1.40 -25.44 -8.17
C PRO A 538 -0.09 -26.23 -8.02
N TRP A 539 0.74 -25.88 -7.04
CA TRP A 539 1.99 -26.55 -6.71
C TRP A 539 1.80 -28.01 -6.25
N VAL A 540 0.61 -28.40 -5.80
CA VAL A 540 0.30 -29.81 -5.49
C VAL A 540 0.44 -30.69 -6.74
N PHE A 541 0.08 -30.14 -7.90
CA PHE A 541 0.10 -30.85 -9.19
C PHE A 541 1.38 -30.56 -9.97
N LEU A 542 1.81 -29.30 -9.96
CA LEU A 542 2.98 -28.86 -10.72
C LEU A 542 4.30 -29.15 -10.02
N LYS A 543 4.32 -29.50 -8.74
CA LYS A 543 5.55 -29.84 -7.99
C LYS A 543 6.63 -28.75 -8.15
N ASP A 544 7.86 -29.14 -8.47
CA ASP A 544 9.03 -28.25 -8.55
C ASP A 544 9.17 -27.50 -9.88
N LYS A 545 8.06 -27.18 -10.56
CA LYS A 545 8.12 -26.48 -11.86
C LYS A 545 8.62 -25.04 -11.77
N TRP A 546 8.60 -24.40 -10.59
CA TRP A 546 9.17 -23.07 -10.39
C TRP A 546 10.70 -23.12 -10.41
N GLN A 547 11.25 -23.03 -11.63
CA GLN A 547 12.69 -23.03 -11.89
C GLN A 547 13.03 -22.15 -13.10
N VAL A 548 14.09 -21.34 -12.98
CA VAL A 548 14.63 -20.54 -14.08
C VAL A 548 16.15 -20.69 -14.12
N LYS A 549 16.70 -20.94 -15.31
CA LYS A 549 18.15 -21.06 -15.51
C LYS A 549 18.83 -19.69 -15.46
N GLY A 550 20.06 -19.65 -14.97
CA GLY A 550 20.89 -18.44 -14.90
C GLY A 550 21.87 -18.48 -13.72
N ASP A 551 22.83 -17.57 -13.69
CA ASP A 551 23.76 -17.46 -12.55
C ASP A 551 23.23 -16.47 -11.51
N PHE A 552 22.78 -16.99 -10.37
CA PHE A 552 22.32 -16.25 -9.20
C PHE A 552 23.25 -16.46 -7.99
N SER A 553 24.45 -17.02 -8.21
CA SER A 553 25.43 -17.23 -7.14
C SER A 553 26.08 -15.92 -6.69
N VAL A 554 26.30 -15.78 -5.38
CA VAL A 554 27.05 -14.64 -4.84
C VAL A 554 28.56 -14.90 -4.90
N PRO A 555 29.41 -13.85 -4.91
CA PRO A 555 30.85 -14.04 -4.93
C PRO A 555 31.34 -14.85 -3.73
N ILE A 556 32.30 -15.75 -3.94
CA ILE A 556 32.92 -16.54 -2.87
C ILE A 556 34.13 -15.80 -2.27
N ILE A 557 34.41 -16.03 -0.99
CA ILE A 557 35.65 -15.59 -0.35
C ILE A 557 36.77 -16.52 -0.82
N ARG A 558 37.65 -16.00 -1.69
CA ARG A 558 38.77 -16.79 -2.26
C ARG A 558 39.88 -17.04 -1.23
N ASP A 559 40.22 -16.04 -0.42
CA ASP A 559 41.18 -16.16 0.68
C ASP A 559 40.45 -16.25 2.02
N ARG A 560 40.02 -17.48 2.36
CA ARG A 560 39.28 -17.71 3.60
C ARG A 560 40.14 -17.45 4.84
N LYS A 561 41.42 -17.84 4.79
CA LYS A 561 42.37 -17.66 5.91
C LYS A 561 42.63 -16.18 6.19
N GLY A 562 42.90 -15.39 5.16
CA GLY A 562 43.10 -13.94 5.29
C GLY A 562 41.83 -13.24 5.80
N TYR A 563 40.65 -13.66 5.32
CA TYR A 563 39.38 -13.17 5.86
C TYR A 563 39.20 -13.51 7.35
N ASP A 564 39.43 -14.76 7.76
CA ASP A 564 39.26 -15.18 9.15
C ASP A 564 40.22 -14.42 10.08
N ALA A 565 41.48 -14.21 9.65
CA ALA A 565 42.47 -13.41 10.37
C ALA A 565 42.10 -11.93 10.45
N ALA A 566 41.60 -11.34 9.36
CA ALA A 566 41.09 -9.97 9.37
C ALA A 566 39.89 -9.86 10.31
N ARG A 567 38.97 -10.83 10.31
CA ARG A 567 37.76 -10.81 11.16
C ARG A 567 38.08 -10.85 12.65
N SER A 568 39.17 -11.50 13.06
CA SER A 568 39.62 -11.50 14.46
C SER A 568 40.22 -10.18 14.95
N ASP A 569 40.52 -9.24 14.04
CA ASP A 569 41.05 -7.91 14.36
C ASP A 569 40.20 -6.81 13.72
N ALA A 570 39.37 -6.15 14.53
CA ALA A 570 38.45 -5.10 14.04
C ALA A 570 39.16 -3.90 13.40
N GLU A 571 40.41 -3.59 13.77
CA GLU A 571 41.18 -2.51 13.15
C GLU A 571 41.67 -2.92 11.76
N ASN A 572 42.28 -4.12 11.65
CA ASN A 572 42.71 -4.66 10.38
C ASN A 572 41.53 -4.90 9.42
N ALA A 573 40.39 -5.40 9.91
CA ALA A 573 39.18 -5.58 9.13
C ALA A 573 38.64 -4.26 8.54
N ARG A 574 38.78 -3.14 9.26
CA ARG A 574 38.41 -1.81 8.75
C ARG A 574 39.43 -1.29 7.73
N LYS A 575 40.73 -1.46 7.99
CA LYS A 575 41.82 -1.09 7.05
C LYS A 575 41.70 -1.82 5.71
N THR A 576 41.35 -3.10 5.75
CA THR A 576 41.16 -3.96 4.57
C THR A 576 39.79 -3.79 3.91
N GLY A 577 38.90 -2.96 4.47
CA GLY A 577 37.57 -2.69 3.92
C GLY A 577 36.59 -3.88 4.03
N VAL A 578 36.90 -4.87 4.86
CA VAL A 578 36.06 -6.03 5.18
C VAL A 578 34.93 -5.64 6.13
N LEU A 579 35.22 -4.81 7.14
CA LEU A 579 34.23 -4.23 8.05
C LEU A 579 34.07 -2.73 7.81
N HIS A 580 32.82 -2.26 7.85
CA HIS A 580 32.54 -0.84 7.81
C HIS A 580 32.95 -0.20 9.14
N SER A 581 33.54 1.00 9.08
CA SER A 581 33.69 1.84 10.26
C SER A 581 32.33 2.41 10.62
N ALA A 582 31.80 2.07 11.80
CA ALA A 582 30.67 2.78 12.37
C ALA A 582 31.14 4.21 12.68
N GLY A 583 30.80 5.15 11.79
CA GLY A 583 30.85 6.57 12.16
C GLY A 583 29.87 6.77 13.30
N ARG A 584 30.36 7.26 14.45
CA ARG A 584 29.48 7.78 15.50
C ARG A 584 28.71 8.98 14.97
#